data_AF-A0A8T4J1J5-F1
#
_entry.id   AF-A0A8T4J1J5-F1
#
_cell.length_a   1.000
_cell.length_b   1.000
_cell.length_c   1.000
_cell.angle_alpha   90.00
_cell.angle_beta   90.00
_cell.angle_gamma   90.00
#
_symmetry.space_group_name_H-M   'P 1'
#
loop_
_entity.id
_entity.type
_entity.pdbx_description
1 polymer ?
#
loop_
_entity_poly.entity_id
_entity_poly.type
_entity_poly.pdbx_seq_one_letter_code
_entity_poly.pdbx_strand_id
1 'polypeptide(L)'
;APAPAPAAKRTATCAEMNTQLWSFKAEQVVAECHAKRAARAAERAKLVVGKAPGKEAKSYSRTAPKRAQGFADQAMAAKNPSRAANRAFRTSQEAAALSGAIAPAKNRPQNRPQGAVLFATTEDKGFSGNGLEARQAARNAWKAARQASKAQGKDRRLNIAADRAELQAWKTARTAGWIK
;
A
#
# COMPACT_ATOMS: atom_id res chain seq x y z
N ALA A 1 36.61 19.34 3.46
CA ALA A 1 35.53 18.53 2.89
C ALA A 1 34.27 18.70 3.74
N PRO A 2 33.08 18.96 3.17
CA PRO A 2 31.86 18.93 3.95
C PRO A 2 31.62 17.50 4.44
N ALA A 3 31.25 17.37 5.72
CA ALA A 3 31.04 16.09 6.39
C ALA A 3 30.03 15.20 5.63
N PRO A 4 30.21 13.88 5.63
CA PRO A 4 29.22 12.98 5.05
C PRO A 4 27.88 13.21 5.74
N ALA A 5 26.83 13.36 4.94
CA ALA A 5 25.46 13.45 5.45
C ALA A 5 25.22 12.31 6.46
N PRO A 6 24.65 12.58 7.65
CA PRO A 6 24.48 11.56 8.66
C PRO A 6 23.69 10.40 8.05
N ALA A 7 24.25 9.19 8.16
CA ALA A 7 23.64 7.95 7.72
C ALA A 7 22.16 7.97 8.12
N ALA A 8 21.28 7.96 7.11
CA ALA A 8 19.84 8.07 7.30
C ALA A 8 19.41 7.13 8.42
N LYS A 9 19.05 7.71 9.58
CA LYS A 9 18.53 6.95 10.72
C LYS A 9 17.43 6.06 10.16
N ARG A 10 17.60 4.74 10.27
CA ARG A 10 16.59 3.76 9.87
C ARG A 10 15.34 4.05 10.69
N THR A 11 14.46 4.91 10.20
CA THR A 11 13.25 5.27 10.95
C THR A 11 12.37 4.04 11.09
N ALA A 12 11.88 3.80 12.30
CA ALA A 12 11.02 2.67 12.62
C ALA A 12 9.82 2.59 11.65
N THR A 13 9.38 1.37 11.30
CA THR A 13 8.04 1.17 10.71
C THR A 13 6.97 1.75 11.63
N CYS A 14 5.74 1.97 11.15
CA CYS A 14 4.70 2.54 12.01
C CYS A 14 4.48 1.71 13.30
N ALA A 15 4.75 0.39 13.26
CA ALA A 15 4.68 -0.53 14.39
C ALA A 15 5.85 -0.41 15.39
N GLU A 16 7.01 0.06 14.96
CA GLU A 16 8.23 0.19 15.77
C GLU A 16 8.37 1.61 16.38
N MET A 17 7.51 2.55 15.99
CA MET A 17 7.50 3.92 16.53
C MET A 17 6.93 3.96 17.96
N ASN A 18 7.68 4.55 18.89
CA ASN A 18 7.20 4.80 20.26
C ASN A 18 6.00 5.77 20.27
N THR A 19 5.11 5.63 21.26
CA THR A 19 3.92 6.45 21.50
C THR A 19 4.23 7.96 21.55
N GLN A 20 5.39 8.36 22.10
CA GLN A 20 5.80 9.77 22.16
C GLN A 20 5.99 10.41 20.77
N LEU A 21 6.47 9.64 19.79
CA LEU A 21 6.61 10.11 18.40
C LEU A 21 5.25 10.30 17.71
N TRP A 22 4.21 9.63 18.21
CA TRP A 22 2.84 9.83 17.74
C TRP A 22 2.15 11.03 18.41
N SER A 23 2.56 11.40 19.63
CA SER A 23 1.91 12.46 20.42
C SER A 23 2.52 13.85 20.22
N PHE A 24 3.81 13.97 19.91
CA PHE A 24 4.51 15.26 19.81
C PHE A 24 4.73 15.74 18.37
N LYS A 25 3.67 16.11 17.63
CA LYS A 25 3.75 16.84 16.34
C LYS A 25 4.85 16.38 15.35
N ALA A 26 5.33 15.13 15.44
CA ALA A 26 6.45 14.61 14.67
C ALA A 26 5.91 14.13 13.32
N GLU A 27 5.25 15.05 12.62
CA GLU A 27 4.56 14.85 11.36
C GLU A 27 5.48 14.22 10.32
N GLN A 28 6.75 14.62 10.33
CA GLN A 28 7.77 14.04 9.47
C GLN A 28 8.01 12.55 9.78
N VAL A 29 8.15 12.17 11.06
CA VAL A 29 8.40 10.77 11.43
C VAL A 29 7.20 9.89 11.09
N VAL A 30 5.98 10.40 11.32
CA VAL A 30 4.75 9.71 10.93
C VAL A 30 4.65 9.60 9.40
N ALA A 31 5.02 10.65 8.65
CA ALA A 31 5.05 10.61 7.18
C ALA A 31 6.05 9.58 6.65
N GLU A 32 7.24 9.49 7.25
CA GLU A 32 8.26 8.50 6.89
C GLU A 32 7.77 7.06 7.10
N CYS A 33 7.03 6.80 8.18
CA CYS A 33 6.46 5.47 8.42
C CYS A 33 5.46 5.07 7.30
N HIS A 34 4.63 6.02 6.83
CA HIS A 34 3.75 5.81 5.68
C HIS A 34 4.53 5.59 4.39
N ALA A 35 5.61 6.33 4.19
CA ALA A 35 6.46 6.21 3.03
C ALA A 35 7.16 4.85 2.95
N LYS A 36 7.60 4.29 4.08
CA LYS A 36 8.12 2.90 4.13
C LYS A 36 7.08 1.86 3.79
N ARG A 37 5.86 2.01 4.31
CA ARG A 37 4.74 1.14 3.91
C ARG A 37 4.47 1.24 2.40
N ALA A 38 4.50 2.45 1.84
CA ALA A 38 4.35 2.67 0.41
C ALA A 38 5.47 1.97 -0.38
N ALA A 39 6.74 2.12 0.03
CA ALA A 39 7.86 1.45 -0.61
C ALA A 39 7.70 -0.08 -0.61
N ARG A 40 7.27 -0.67 0.52
CA ARG A 40 7.00 -2.12 0.61
C ARG A 40 5.88 -2.55 -0.35
N ALA A 41 4.80 -1.76 -0.44
CA ALA A 41 3.71 -2.03 -1.37
C ALA A 41 4.15 -1.90 -2.83
N ALA A 42 5.00 -0.92 -3.17
CA ALA A 42 5.57 -0.77 -4.51
C ALA A 42 6.52 -1.91 -4.89
N GLU A 43 7.36 -2.33 -3.95
CA GLU A 43 8.22 -3.51 -4.13
C GLU A 43 7.37 -4.77 -4.36
N ARG A 44 6.32 -4.99 -3.56
CA ARG A 44 5.38 -6.09 -3.80
C ARG A 44 4.75 -6.00 -5.18
N ALA A 45 4.27 -4.83 -5.59
CA ALA A 45 3.73 -4.62 -6.93
C ALA A 45 4.72 -4.96 -8.05
N LYS A 46 6.02 -4.65 -7.86
CA LYS A 46 7.07 -4.95 -8.82
C LYS A 46 7.40 -6.45 -8.87
N LEU A 47 7.47 -7.10 -7.71
CA LEU A 47 7.96 -8.47 -7.59
C LEU A 47 6.88 -9.55 -7.76
N VAL A 48 5.60 -9.19 -7.65
CA VAL A 48 4.50 -10.13 -7.92
C VAL A 48 4.60 -10.61 -9.37
N VAL A 49 5.01 -11.86 -9.54
CA VAL A 49 5.11 -12.60 -10.79
C VAL A 49 3.69 -12.78 -11.30
N GLY A 50 3.30 -11.86 -12.17
CA GLY A 50 1.94 -11.65 -12.62
C GLY A 50 1.35 -12.86 -13.37
N LYS A 51 0.76 -13.80 -12.65
CA LYS A 51 -0.46 -14.49 -13.10
C LYS A 51 -1.67 -13.71 -12.59
N ALA A 52 -1.73 -12.44 -12.96
CA ALA A 52 -2.84 -11.53 -12.66
C ALA A 52 -4.18 -12.26 -12.91
N PRO A 53 -4.95 -12.57 -11.87
CA PRO A 53 -6.14 -13.39 -12.04
C PRO A 53 -7.24 -12.57 -12.71
N GLY A 54 -7.63 -13.00 -13.91
CA GLY A 54 -8.66 -12.32 -14.72
C GLY A 54 -8.13 -11.25 -15.69
N LYS A 55 -8.98 -10.85 -16.64
CA LYS A 55 -8.63 -9.90 -17.73
C LYS A 55 -8.24 -8.51 -17.20
N GLU A 56 -8.82 -8.07 -16.08
CA GLU A 56 -8.60 -6.73 -15.49
C GLU A 56 -7.24 -6.60 -14.80
N ALA A 57 -6.83 -7.58 -13.99
CA ALA A 57 -5.51 -7.55 -13.39
C ALA A 57 -4.41 -7.64 -14.47
N LYS A 58 -4.66 -8.37 -15.57
CA LYS A 58 -3.75 -8.44 -16.74
C LYS A 58 -3.62 -7.11 -17.48
N SER A 59 -4.69 -6.32 -17.61
CA SER A 59 -4.59 -4.99 -18.20
C SER A 59 -3.89 -4.01 -17.27
N TYR A 60 -4.05 -4.16 -15.95
CA TYR A 60 -3.36 -3.37 -14.94
C TYR A 60 -1.86 -3.71 -14.83
N SER A 61 -1.43 -4.94 -15.12
CA SER A 61 -0.04 -5.36 -14.92
C SER A 61 1.00 -4.52 -15.68
N ARG A 62 0.61 -3.92 -16.81
CA ARG A 62 1.48 -3.03 -17.60
C ARG A 62 1.73 -1.66 -16.96
N THR A 63 0.80 -1.17 -16.13
CA THR A 63 0.83 0.21 -15.60
C THR A 63 0.94 0.28 -14.08
N ALA A 64 0.39 -0.69 -13.37
CA ALA A 64 0.32 -0.71 -11.92
C ALA A 64 1.69 -0.67 -11.23
N PRO A 65 2.74 -1.39 -11.67
CA PRO A 65 4.06 -1.31 -11.02
C PRO A 65 4.66 0.11 -11.11
N LYS A 66 4.55 0.77 -12.26
CA LYS A 66 5.03 2.15 -12.46
C LYS A 66 4.22 3.15 -11.62
N ARG A 67 2.89 2.97 -11.56
CA ARG A 67 2.01 3.80 -10.70
C ARG A 67 2.30 3.62 -9.22
N ALA A 68 2.48 2.37 -8.78
CA ALA A 68 2.83 2.05 -7.41
C ALA A 68 4.15 2.73 -7.02
N GLN A 69 5.17 2.62 -7.87
CA GLN A 69 6.44 3.32 -7.65
C GLN A 69 6.26 4.83 -7.57
N GLY A 70 5.55 5.44 -8.53
CA GLY A 70 5.32 6.89 -8.53
C GLY A 70 4.56 7.38 -7.28
N PHE A 71 3.64 6.59 -6.74
CA PHE A 71 2.99 6.91 -5.47
C PHE A 71 3.93 6.72 -4.26
N ALA A 72 4.79 5.69 -4.26
CA ALA A 72 5.79 5.52 -3.21
C ALA A 72 6.78 6.69 -3.18
N ASP A 73 7.25 7.16 -4.33
CA ASP A 73 8.14 8.32 -4.44
C ASP A 73 7.46 9.59 -3.93
N GLN A 74 6.19 9.78 -4.27
CA GLN A 74 5.37 10.88 -3.75
C GLN A 74 5.12 10.77 -2.23
N ALA A 75 5.07 9.56 -1.68
CA ALA A 75 4.96 9.35 -0.23
C ALA A 75 6.25 9.73 0.48
N MET A 76 7.41 9.37 -0.09
CA MET A 76 8.74 9.75 0.42
C MET A 76 8.96 11.26 0.40
N ALA A 77 8.45 11.96 -0.63
CA ALA A 77 8.55 13.41 -0.72
C ALA A 77 7.54 14.15 0.18
N ALA A 78 6.53 13.46 0.72
CA ALA A 78 5.48 14.09 1.51
C ALA A 78 5.97 14.41 2.93
N LYS A 79 5.97 15.70 3.28
CA LYS A 79 6.34 16.16 4.64
C LYS A 79 5.21 16.07 5.67
N ASN A 80 3.97 15.84 5.24
CA ASN A 80 2.82 15.73 6.13
C ASN A 80 2.20 14.30 6.12
N PRO A 81 1.74 13.79 7.27
CA PRO A 81 1.17 12.46 7.42
C PRO A 81 0.00 12.16 6.49
N SER A 82 -0.87 13.14 6.27
CA SER A 82 -2.09 12.96 5.48
C SER A 82 -1.79 12.65 4.02
N ARG A 83 -0.88 13.43 3.40
CA ARG A 83 -0.42 13.20 2.04
C ARG A 83 0.34 11.88 1.97
N ALA A 84 1.28 11.61 2.89
CA ALA A 84 2.04 10.37 2.90
C ALA A 84 1.13 9.13 3.04
N ALA A 85 0.13 9.16 3.93
CA ALA A 85 -0.84 8.09 4.12
C ALA A 85 -1.73 7.87 2.90
N ASN A 86 -2.18 8.95 2.24
CA ASN A 86 -2.94 8.85 0.99
C ASN A 86 -2.09 8.21 -0.12
N ARG A 87 -0.83 8.62 -0.29
CA ARG A 87 0.07 8.03 -1.27
C ARG A 87 0.38 6.56 -0.97
N ALA A 88 0.57 6.21 0.30
CA ALA A 88 0.70 4.82 0.73
C ALA A 88 -0.56 3.99 0.41
N PHE A 89 -1.75 4.54 0.68
CA PHE A 89 -3.02 3.91 0.27
C PHE A 89 -3.11 3.66 -1.23
N ARG A 90 -2.76 4.66 -2.06
CA ARG A 90 -2.73 4.51 -3.52
C ARG A 90 -1.73 3.44 -3.95
N THR A 91 -0.59 3.34 -3.29
CA THR A 91 0.41 2.30 -3.57
C THR A 91 -0.12 0.90 -3.24
N SER A 92 -0.71 0.71 -2.06
CA SER A 92 -1.35 -0.56 -1.67
C SER A 92 -2.53 -0.93 -2.58
N GLN A 93 -3.25 0.06 -3.13
CA GLN A 93 -4.30 -0.15 -4.12
C GLN A 93 -3.74 -0.77 -5.41
N GLU A 94 -2.69 -0.20 -5.99
CA GLU A 94 -2.06 -0.76 -7.20
C GLU A 94 -1.52 -2.18 -6.94
N ALA A 95 -0.88 -2.40 -5.78
CA ALA A 95 -0.36 -3.72 -5.40
C ALA A 95 -1.48 -4.76 -5.18
N ALA A 96 -2.61 -4.36 -4.61
CA ALA A 96 -3.78 -5.24 -4.45
C ALA A 96 -4.47 -5.53 -5.79
N ALA A 97 -4.50 -4.58 -6.71
CA ALA A 97 -5.04 -4.77 -8.06
C ALA A 97 -4.21 -5.80 -8.85
N LEU A 98 -2.88 -5.75 -8.74
CA LEU A 98 -1.97 -6.74 -9.33
C LEU A 98 -2.16 -8.15 -8.75
N SER A 99 -2.49 -8.24 -7.48
CA SER A 99 -2.85 -9.50 -6.81
C SER A 99 -4.26 -9.99 -7.23
N GLY A 100 -4.98 -9.21 -8.05
CA GLY A 100 -6.37 -9.44 -8.44
C GLY A 100 -7.34 -9.51 -7.27
N ALA A 101 -7.00 -8.88 -6.15
CA ALA A 101 -7.82 -8.80 -4.93
C ALA A 101 -8.86 -7.66 -4.98
N ILE A 102 -8.61 -6.70 -5.89
CA ILE A 102 -9.49 -5.57 -6.19
C ILE A 102 -9.42 -5.25 -7.69
N ALA A 103 -10.46 -4.60 -8.22
CA ALA A 103 -10.52 -4.13 -9.59
C ALA A 103 -11.26 -2.79 -9.66
N PRO A 104 -11.06 -1.97 -10.71
CA PRO A 104 -11.89 -0.81 -10.97
C PRO A 104 -13.38 -1.18 -10.97
N ALA A 105 -14.19 -0.46 -10.20
CA ALA A 105 -15.64 -0.64 -10.17
C ALA A 105 -16.21 -0.29 -11.55
N LYS A 106 -16.84 -1.26 -12.21
CA LYS A 106 -17.45 -1.08 -13.55
C LYS A 106 -18.67 -0.15 -13.53
N ASN A 107 -19.35 -0.06 -12.38
CA ASN A 107 -20.51 0.82 -12.21
C ASN A 107 -20.06 2.14 -11.59
N ARG A 108 -19.76 3.13 -12.44
CA ARG A 108 -19.64 4.53 -12.01
C ARG A 108 -21.04 5.05 -11.68
N PRO A 109 -21.28 5.64 -10.50
CA PRO A 109 -22.33 6.66 -10.40
C PRO A 109 -21.91 7.82 -11.30
N GLN A 110 -22.78 8.24 -12.22
CA GLN A 110 -22.52 9.31 -13.20
C GLN A 110 -22.22 10.68 -12.57
N ASN A 111 -22.43 10.85 -11.25
CA ASN A 111 -22.37 12.15 -10.55
C ASN A 111 -21.12 12.35 -9.68
N ARG A 112 -19.93 11.90 -10.09
CA ARG A 112 -18.68 12.26 -9.39
C ARG A 112 -17.69 12.98 -10.30
N PRO A 113 -16.91 13.92 -9.75
CA PRO A 113 -15.92 14.66 -10.53
C PRO A 113 -14.98 13.70 -11.26
N GLN A 114 -14.74 14.01 -12.54
CA GLN A 114 -13.95 13.23 -13.47
C GLN A 114 -12.57 12.90 -12.88
N GLY A 115 -12.17 11.63 -12.92
CA GLY A 115 -10.78 11.21 -12.64
C GLY A 115 -10.56 10.26 -11.45
N ALA A 116 -11.50 10.11 -10.51
CA ALA A 116 -11.34 9.15 -9.42
C ALA A 116 -11.82 7.73 -9.83
N VAL A 117 -10.89 6.85 -10.23
CA VAL A 117 -11.20 5.42 -10.39
C VAL A 117 -11.54 4.83 -9.02
N LEU A 118 -12.78 4.35 -8.87
CA LEU A 118 -13.21 3.60 -7.69
C LEU A 118 -12.77 2.15 -7.84
N PHE A 119 -12.35 1.53 -6.75
CA PHE A 119 -11.97 0.13 -6.71
C PHE A 119 -12.95 -0.65 -5.82
N ALA A 120 -13.33 -1.83 -6.29
CA ALA A 120 -14.15 -2.80 -5.57
C ALA A 120 -13.34 -4.07 -5.32
N THR A 121 -13.70 -4.81 -4.28
CA THR A 121 -13.14 -6.14 -4.04
C THR A 121 -13.61 -7.09 -5.13
N THR A 122 -12.70 -7.90 -5.65
CA THR A 122 -13.03 -9.02 -6.53
C THR A 122 -13.44 -10.23 -5.70
N GLU A 123 -14.31 -11.08 -6.24
CA GLU A 123 -14.67 -12.35 -5.62
C GLU A 123 -13.49 -13.32 -5.61
N ASP A 124 -13.41 -14.16 -4.57
CA ASP A 124 -12.39 -15.20 -4.43
C ASP A 124 -12.77 -16.53 -5.08
N LYS A 125 -13.85 -16.54 -5.88
CA LYS A 125 -14.30 -17.72 -6.60
C LYS A 125 -13.20 -18.26 -7.53
N GLY A 126 -12.90 -19.54 -7.41
CA GLY A 126 -11.87 -20.23 -8.20
C GLY A 126 -10.44 -20.09 -7.66
N PHE A 127 -10.24 -19.54 -6.45
CA PHE A 127 -8.95 -19.49 -5.75
C PHE A 127 -8.94 -20.40 -4.53
N SER A 128 -7.81 -21.06 -4.28
CA SER A 128 -7.60 -21.92 -3.12
C SER A 128 -6.14 -21.86 -2.64
N GLY A 129 -5.89 -22.41 -1.44
CA GLY A 129 -4.56 -22.49 -0.82
C GLY A 129 -3.85 -21.13 -0.68
N ASN A 130 -2.52 -21.14 -0.81
CA ASN A 130 -1.67 -19.95 -0.62
C ASN A 130 -2.06 -18.79 -1.55
N GLY A 131 -2.60 -19.08 -2.74
CA GLY A 131 -3.08 -18.06 -3.67
C GLY A 131 -4.30 -17.31 -3.14
N LEU A 132 -5.24 -18.00 -2.49
CA LEU A 132 -6.39 -17.36 -1.83
C LEU A 132 -5.93 -16.49 -0.65
N GLU A 133 -5.05 -17.02 0.20
CA GLU A 133 -4.52 -16.28 1.35
C GLU A 133 -3.79 -15.00 0.94
N ALA A 134 -2.96 -15.07 -0.11
CA ALA A 134 -2.25 -13.90 -0.63
C ALA A 134 -3.20 -12.82 -1.18
N ARG A 135 -4.30 -13.22 -1.84
CA ARG A 135 -5.36 -12.26 -2.27
C ARG A 135 -6.03 -11.60 -1.08
N GLN A 136 -6.43 -12.39 -0.08
CA GLN A 136 -7.11 -11.88 1.11
C GLN A 136 -6.20 -10.94 1.90
N ALA A 137 -4.92 -11.28 2.06
CA ALA A 137 -3.95 -10.43 2.71
C ALA A 137 -3.72 -9.11 1.93
N ALA A 138 -3.62 -9.16 0.60
CA ALA A 138 -3.54 -7.95 -0.24
C ALA A 138 -4.80 -7.08 -0.12
N ARG A 139 -5.99 -7.68 -0.06
CA ARG A 139 -7.26 -6.97 0.18
C ARG A 139 -7.28 -6.30 1.56
N ASN A 140 -6.80 -6.99 2.58
CA ASN A 140 -6.74 -6.47 3.95
C ASN A 140 -5.73 -5.32 4.06
N ALA A 141 -4.57 -5.42 3.42
CA ALA A 141 -3.60 -4.33 3.33
C ALA A 141 -4.21 -3.07 2.68
N TRP A 142 -4.92 -3.23 1.56
CA TRP A 142 -5.63 -2.13 0.91
C TRP A 142 -6.73 -1.52 1.80
N LYS A 143 -7.58 -2.34 2.42
CA LYS A 143 -8.64 -1.87 3.34
C LYS A 143 -8.05 -1.12 4.53
N ALA A 144 -7.01 -1.64 5.16
CA ALA A 144 -6.36 -1.01 6.29
C ALA A 144 -5.69 0.32 5.90
N ALA A 145 -4.98 0.36 4.76
CA ALA A 145 -4.40 1.60 4.24
C ALA A 145 -5.48 2.66 3.93
N ARG A 146 -6.64 2.24 3.42
CA ARG A 146 -7.80 3.13 3.22
C ARG A 146 -8.30 3.73 4.52
N GLN A 147 -8.43 2.94 5.60
CA GLN A 147 -8.86 3.45 6.90
C GLN A 147 -7.82 4.40 7.50
N ALA A 148 -6.54 4.04 7.45
CA ALA A 148 -5.45 4.91 7.87
C ALA A 148 -5.45 6.26 7.11
N SER A 149 -5.66 6.22 5.79
CA SER A 149 -5.76 7.44 4.97
C SER A 149 -7.00 8.27 5.29
N LYS A 150 -8.16 7.66 5.57
CA LYS A 150 -9.38 8.37 6.01
C LYS A 150 -9.16 9.09 7.33
N ALA A 151 -8.42 8.47 8.25
CA ALA A 151 -7.98 9.08 9.50
C ALA A 151 -6.77 10.03 9.33
N GLN A 152 -6.55 10.53 8.10
CA GLN A 152 -5.49 11.48 7.75
C GLN A 152 -4.06 11.01 8.10
N GLY A 153 -3.85 9.70 8.27
CA GLY A 153 -2.56 9.16 8.68
C GLY A 153 -2.15 9.52 10.11
N LYS A 154 -3.08 10.00 10.96
CA LYS A 154 -2.81 10.46 12.33
C LYS A 154 -3.14 9.41 13.40
N ASP A 155 -4.07 8.51 13.12
CA ASP A 155 -4.44 7.45 14.07
C ASP A 155 -3.36 6.36 14.12
N ARG A 156 -2.61 6.33 15.23
CA ARG A 156 -1.56 5.34 15.49
C ARG A 156 -2.04 3.90 15.31
N ARG A 157 -3.19 3.51 15.87
CA ARG A 157 -3.66 2.11 15.83
C ARG A 157 -3.97 1.69 14.40
N LEU A 158 -4.65 2.55 13.64
CA LEU A 158 -4.96 2.29 12.23
C LEU A 158 -3.69 2.21 11.38
N ASN A 159 -2.69 3.05 11.66
CA ASN A 159 -1.43 3.07 10.94
C ASN A 159 -0.59 1.81 11.19
N ILE A 160 -0.50 1.36 12.45
CA ILE A 160 0.14 0.10 12.83
C ILE A 160 -0.58 -1.09 12.17
N ALA A 161 -1.92 -1.11 12.22
CA ALA A 161 -2.70 -2.17 11.59
C ALA A 161 -2.45 -2.26 10.08
N ALA A 162 -2.38 -1.12 9.40
CA ALA A 162 -2.12 -1.06 7.98
C ALA A 162 -0.67 -1.43 7.61
N ASP A 163 0.32 -1.06 8.42
CA ASP A 163 1.70 -1.50 8.22
C ASP A 163 1.86 -3.02 8.40
N ARG A 164 1.26 -3.59 9.46
CA ARG A 164 1.22 -5.05 9.69
C ARG A 164 0.49 -5.79 8.57
N ALA A 165 -0.62 -5.24 8.08
CA ALA A 165 -1.36 -5.84 6.99
C ALA A 165 -0.54 -5.87 5.69
N GLU A 166 0.24 -4.82 5.39
CA GLU A 166 1.13 -4.82 4.22
C GLU A 166 2.30 -5.82 4.40
N LEU A 167 2.86 -5.93 5.62
CA LEU A 167 3.86 -6.95 5.92
C LEU A 167 3.30 -8.36 5.72
N GLN A 168 2.07 -8.62 6.18
CA GLN A 168 1.41 -9.90 6.01
C GLN A 168 1.16 -10.19 4.52
N ALA A 169 0.68 -9.20 3.76
CA ALA A 169 0.48 -9.34 2.31
C ALA A 169 1.77 -9.72 1.57
N TRP A 170 2.91 -9.17 2.01
CA TRP A 170 4.21 -9.51 1.46
C TRP A 170 4.62 -10.96 1.80
N LYS A 171 4.46 -11.37 3.06
CA LYS A 171 4.75 -12.75 3.52
C LYS A 171 3.88 -13.79 2.81
N THR A 172 2.59 -13.54 2.67
CA THR A 172 1.66 -14.45 1.98
C THR A 172 1.95 -14.50 0.49
N ALA A 173 2.31 -13.37 -0.14
CA ALA A 173 2.70 -13.35 -1.56
C ALA A 173 3.99 -14.16 -1.81
N ARG A 174 4.96 -14.11 -0.90
CA ARG A 174 6.12 -15.03 -0.93
C ARG A 174 5.73 -16.49 -0.77
N THR A 175 4.89 -16.80 0.21
CA THR A 175 4.41 -18.16 0.48
C THR A 175 3.61 -18.74 -0.70
N ALA A 176 2.91 -17.89 -1.44
CA ALA A 176 2.22 -18.25 -2.69
C ALA A 176 3.15 -18.37 -3.90
N GLY A 177 4.46 -18.13 -3.75
CA GLY A 177 5.43 -18.15 -4.84
C GLY A 177 5.28 -16.98 -5.82
N TRP A 178 4.58 -15.91 -5.44
CA TRP A 178 4.36 -14.75 -6.29
C TRP A 178 5.53 -13.77 -6.23
N ILE A 179 6.27 -13.70 -5.13
CA ILE A 179 7.46 -12.87 -4.99
C ILE A 179 8.67 -13.81 -5.01
N LYS A 180 9.60 -13.58 -5.93
CA LYS A 180 10.91 -14.23 -5.96
C LYS A 180 11.87 -13.48 -5.03
#